data_AF-A0A3S2USK0-F1
#
_entry.id   AF-A0A3S2USK0-F1
#
_cell.length_a   1.000
_cell.length_b   1.000
_cell.length_c   1.000
_cell.angle_alpha   90.00
_cell.angle_beta   90.00
_cell.angle_gamma   90.00
#
_symmetry.space_group_name_H-M   'P 1'
#
loop_
_entity.id
_entity.type
_entity.pdbx_description
1 polymer ?
#
loop_
_entity_poly.entity_id
_entity_poly.type
_entity_poly.pdbx_seq_one_letter_code
_entity_poly.pdbx_strand_id
1 'polypeptide(L)'
;MLRKLLATAALLAPVSAAAAQTGDLVQFIACPVYRDADSGKKSGCWLVDDPATGLRYDVSLSPHKPDWNFAVMVEGRVSGASPEACGGAVLDAVRTSRLYDTPCTRHMLPAEGYKGRRFVLPKRNISPTSMVQPAPEGPFAERVFPIYFEWGNDFLIYQYGDYLLEQAYHWIAAAHPAKLVVTGYAATQPQPVSGRNMAEPAELAEQRAQTIAQSLRRLLPGMPVEARVDTSGNPTNDRDADNLPAQSARRVEIRALF
;
A
#
# COMPACT_ATOMS: atom_id res chain seq x y z
N MET A 1 -20.46 11.91 -66.82
CA MET A 1 -21.50 11.67 -65.81
C MET A 1 -20.87 10.98 -64.61
N LEU A 2 -21.03 11.60 -63.44
CA LEU A 2 -20.91 11.09 -62.05
C LEU A 2 -20.30 9.70 -61.81
N ARG A 3 -19.26 9.65 -60.96
CA ARG A 3 -19.33 8.93 -59.67
C ARG A 3 -18.23 9.36 -58.71
N LYS A 4 -18.63 10.17 -57.73
CA LYS A 4 -17.92 10.43 -56.48
C LYS A 4 -17.95 9.16 -55.63
N LEU A 5 -16.83 8.77 -55.04
CA LEU A 5 -16.80 7.90 -53.86
C LEU A 5 -15.83 8.53 -52.86
N LEU A 6 -16.40 9.09 -51.80
CA LEU A 6 -15.69 9.56 -50.62
C LEU A 6 -15.15 8.34 -49.85
N ALA A 7 -13.86 8.33 -49.57
CA ALA A 7 -13.26 7.42 -48.59
C ALA A 7 -13.22 8.14 -47.23
N THR A 8 -14.20 7.84 -46.38
CA THR A 8 -14.25 8.29 -44.99
C THR A 8 -13.30 7.41 -44.17
N ALA A 9 -12.12 7.91 -43.83
CA ALA A 9 -11.21 7.24 -42.90
C ALA A 9 -11.73 7.43 -41.46
N ALA A 10 -12.30 6.38 -40.88
CA ALA A 10 -12.69 6.35 -39.48
C ALA A 10 -11.45 6.25 -38.59
N LEU A 11 -11.22 7.27 -37.77
CA LEU A 11 -10.26 7.24 -36.66
C LEU A 11 -10.71 6.21 -35.62
N LEU A 12 -10.09 5.03 -35.64
CA LEU A 12 -10.12 4.10 -34.50
C LEU A 12 -9.17 4.65 -33.43
N ALA A 13 -9.73 5.40 -32.47
CA ALA A 13 -9.02 5.71 -31.24
C ALA A 13 -8.84 4.40 -30.44
N PRO A 14 -7.63 4.05 -29.97
CA PRO A 14 -7.47 2.98 -29.02
C PRO A 14 -8.06 3.46 -27.70
N VAL A 15 -9.20 2.90 -27.31
CA VAL A 15 -9.67 2.97 -25.93
C VAL A 15 -8.68 2.14 -25.13
N SER A 16 -7.69 2.81 -24.54
CA SER A 16 -6.86 2.23 -23.50
C SER A 16 -7.78 1.83 -22.35
N ALA A 17 -8.18 0.55 -22.33
CA ALA A 17 -8.85 -0.06 -21.21
C ALA A 17 -7.85 -0.04 -20.04
N ALA A 18 -7.95 0.99 -19.20
CA ALA A 18 -7.51 0.87 -17.83
C ALA A 18 -8.36 -0.24 -17.22
N ALA A 19 -7.79 -1.44 -17.09
CA ALA A 19 -8.41 -2.54 -16.37
C ALA A 19 -8.65 -2.05 -14.93
N ALA A 20 -9.86 -1.56 -14.68
CA ALA A 20 -10.30 -1.26 -13.33
C ALA A 20 -10.22 -2.57 -12.54
N GLN A 21 -9.49 -2.56 -11.43
CA GLN A 21 -9.47 -3.69 -10.51
C GLN A 21 -10.86 -3.76 -9.85
N THR A 22 -11.74 -4.63 -10.36
CA THR A 22 -13.15 -4.73 -9.98
C THR A 22 -13.45 -5.73 -8.86
N GLY A 23 -12.42 -6.30 -8.22
CA GLY A 23 -12.63 -7.27 -7.14
C GLY A 23 -13.28 -6.68 -5.89
N ASP A 24 -13.97 -7.52 -5.11
CA ASP A 24 -14.59 -7.10 -3.85
C ASP A 24 -13.53 -6.68 -2.82
N LEU A 25 -13.83 -5.62 -2.07
CA LEU A 25 -13.02 -5.22 -0.92
C LEU A 25 -13.37 -6.09 0.28
N VAL A 26 -12.35 -6.57 0.99
CA VAL A 26 -12.50 -7.30 2.25
C VAL A 26 -11.76 -6.56 3.35
N GLN A 27 -12.39 -6.51 4.53
CA GLN A 27 -11.79 -5.98 5.74
C GLN A 27 -12.25 -6.80 6.94
N PHE A 28 -11.32 -7.42 7.66
CA PHE A 28 -11.62 -8.25 8.82
C PHE A 28 -10.40 -8.41 9.73
N ILE A 29 -10.64 -8.88 10.96
CA ILE A 29 -9.60 -9.19 11.94
C ILE A 29 -9.64 -10.67 12.27
N ALA A 30 -8.50 -11.34 12.16
CA ALA A 30 -8.36 -12.75 12.51
C ALA A 30 -6.91 -13.14 12.80
N CYS A 31 -6.74 -14.34 13.38
CA CYS A 31 -5.43 -14.92 13.58
C CYS A 31 -4.85 -15.42 12.25
N PRO A 32 -3.61 -15.05 11.90
CA PRO A 32 -2.99 -15.55 10.69
C PRO A 32 -2.59 -17.02 10.84
N VAL A 33 -2.62 -17.73 9.72
CA VAL A 33 -2.24 -19.12 9.57
C VAL A 33 -1.02 -19.18 8.65
N TYR A 34 0.02 -19.90 9.08
CA TYR A 34 1.18 -20.16 8.23
C TYR A 34 1.01 -21.52 7.54
N ARG A 35 1.21 -21.58 6.23
CA ARG A 35 1.26 -22.85 5.49
C ARG A 35 2.68 -23.10 5.01
N ASP A 36 3.22 -24.24 5.39
CA ASP A 36 4.59 -24.64 5.03
C ASP A 36 4.67 -25.20 3.60
N ALA A 37 4.46 -24.33 2.60
CA ALA A 37 4.44 -24.70 1.19
C ALA A 37 5.86 -24.66 0.58
N ASP A 38 6.43 -25.83 0.31
CA ASP A 38 7.87 -26.02 0.09
C ASP A 38 8.34 -25.92 -1.37
N SER A 39 7.87 -24.90 -2.11
CA SER A 39 8.27 -24.72 -3.53
C SER A 39 8.67 -23.29 -3.93
N GLY A 40 8.85 -22.39 -2.97
CA GLY A 40 9.30 -21.02 -3.20
C GLY A 40 10.54 -20.72 -2.36
N LYS A 41 11.59 -20.17 -2.97
CA LYS A 41 12.89 -19.84 -2.33
C LYS A 41 12.83 -18.87 -1.11
N LYS A 42 11.66 -18.43 -0.67
CA LYS A 42 11.48 -17.50 0.45
C LYS A 42 10.10 -17.68 1.11
N SER A 43 10.09 -18.18 2.35
CA SER A 43 8.96 -18.28 3.31
C SER A 43 7.68 -18.94 2.78
N GLY A 44 7.06 -19.80 3.57
CA GLY A 44 5.76 -20.38 3.27
C GLY A 44 4.66 -19.34 3.07
N CYS A 45 3.42 -19.81 2.96
CA CYS A 45 2.30 -18.96 2.67
C CYS A 45 1.66 -18.39 3.94
N TRP A 46 1.22 -17.14 3.86
CA TRP A 46 0.42 -16.50 4.90
C TRP A 46 -1.05 -16.49 4.48
N LEU A 47 -1.88 -17.07 5.34
CA LEU A 47 -3.30 -17.24 5.15
C LEU A 47 -4.05 -16.59 6.31
N VAL A 48 -5.28 -16.14 6.07
CA VAL A 48 -6.17 -15.69 7.15
C VAL A 48 -7.60 -16.10 6.82
N ASP A 49 -8.29 -16.68 7.80
CA ASP A 49 -9.69 -17.10 7.66
C ASP A 49 -10.59 -15.96 8.13
N ASP A 50 -11.47 -15.49 7.24
CA ASP A 50 -12.47 -14.49 7.60
C ASP A 50 -13.54 -15.12 8.50
N PRO A 51 -13.70 -14.68 9.76
CA PRO A 51 -14.64 -15.28 10.69
C PRO A 51 -16.10 -15.09 10.28
N ALA A 52 -16.41 -14.08 9.47
CA ALA A 52 -17.78 -13.80 9.05
C ALA A 52 -18.26 -14.74 7.93
N THR A 53 -17.37 -15.06 7.00
CA THR A 53 -17.71 -15.85 5.80
C THR A 53 -17.16 -17.28 5.84
N GLY A 54 -16.19 -17.56 6.71
CA GLY A 54 -15.43 -18.81 6.72
C GLY A 54 -14.46 -18.96 5.53
N LEU A 55 -14.31 -17.93 4.70
CA LEU A 55 -13.42 -17.96 3.54
C LEU A 55 -11.96 -17.77 3.98
N ARG A 56 -11.09 -18.59 3.40
CA ARG A 56 -9.64 -18.51 3.58
C ARG A 56 -9.02 -17.63 2.51
N TYR A 57 -8.32 -16.59 2.94
CA TYR A 57 -7.62 -15.66 2.05
C TYR A 57 -6.11 -15.87 2.09
N ASP A 58 -5.48 -15.80 0.92
CA ASP A 58 -4.03 -15.69 0.78
C ASP A 58 -3.61 -14.23 0.86
N VAL A 59 -2.92 -13.89 1.95
CA VAL A 59 -2.40 -12.55 2.24
C VAL A 59 -0.88 -12.45 1.99
N SER A 60 -0.29 -13.47 1.37
CA SER A 60 1.15 -13.56 1.12
C SER A 60 1.68 -12.44 0.23
N LEU A 61 0.83 -11.75 -0.52
CA LEU A 61 1.21 -10.58 -1.33
C LEU A 61 1.33 -9.29 -0.52
N SER A 62 1.02 -9.30 0.78
CA SER A 62 1.17 -8.11 1.61
C SER A 62 2.65 -7.71 1.74
N PRO A 63 3.02 -6.42 1.59
CA PRO A 63 4.39 -5.98 1.79
C PRO A 63 4.84 -6.14 3.24
N HIS A 64 3.90 -5.98 4.19
CA HIS A 64 4.12 -6.24 5.59
C HIS A 64 3.59 -7.63 5.94
N LYS A 65 4.45 -8.54 6.41
CA LYS A 65 4.04 -9.92 6.73
C LYS A 65 3.37 -10.01 8.10
N PRO A 66 2.36 -10.87 8.27
CA PRO A 66 1.81 -11.17 9.59
C PRO A 66 2.86 -11.64 10.58
N ASP A 67 2.55 -11.47 11.87
CA ASP A 67 3.21 -12.17 12.96
C ASP A 67 2.20 -13.19 13.52
N TRP A 68 2.49 -14.48 13.43
CA TRP A 68 1.62 -15.57 13.91
C TRP A 68 1.35 -15.57 15.42
N ASN A 69 1.98 -14.70 16.19
CA ASN A 69 1.69 -14.51 17.61
C ASN A 69 0.51 -13.58 17.87
N PHE A 70 0.07 -12.80 16.86
CA PHE A 70 -0.93 -11.75 17.04
C PHE A 70 -1.97 -11.77 15.92
N ALA A 71 -3.17 -11.27 16.23
CA ALA A 71 -4.19 -11.07 15.21
C ALA A 71 -3.71 -10.03 14.20
N VAL A 72 -4.24 -10.11 12.99
CA VAL A 72 -4.01 -9.12 11.95
C VAL A 72 -5.33 -8.52 11.50
N MET A 73 -5.34 -7.20 11.27
CA MET A 73 -6.35 -6.57 10.44
C MET A 73 -5.93 -6.77 8.98
N VAL A 74 -6.77 -7.48 8.24
CA VAL A 74 -6.65 -7.70 6.81
C VAL A 74 -7.47 -6.65 6.10
N GLU A 75 -6.85 -5.94 5.16
CA GLU A 75 -7.52 -5.06 4.21
C GLU A 75 -7.03 -5.43 2.83
N GLY A 76 -7.92 -5.77 1.90
CA GLY A 76 -7.47 -6.15 0.57
C GLY A 76 -8.58 -6.26 -0.45
N ARG A 77 -8.19 -6.59 -1.67
CA ARG A 77 -9.11 -6.81 -2.78
C ARG A 77 -9.03 -8.24 -3.27
N VAL A 78 -10.17 -8.91 -3.37
CA VAL A 78 -10.24 -10.24 -3.95
C VAL A 78 -9.82 -10.18 -5.41
N SER A 79 -8.85 -10.99 -5.79
CA SER A 79 -8.39 -11.09 -7.18
C SER A 79 -8.94 -12.35 -7.83
N GLY A 80 -9.04 -12.35 -9.17
CA GLY A 80 -9.35 -13.55 -9.94
C GLY A 80 -8.16 -14.51 -10.11
N ALA A 81 -7.06 -14.32 -9.37
CA ALA A 81 -5.89 -15.17 -9.48
C ALA A 81 -6.18 -16.57 -8.90
N SER A 82 -5.56 -17.59 -9.50
CA SER A 82 -5.77 -18.98 -9.10
C SER A 82 -5.33 -19.22 -7.64
N PRO A 83 -6.13 -19.95 -6.83
CA PRO A 83 -5.80 -20.34 -5.46
C PRO A 83 -4.82 -21.54 -5.39
N GLU A 84 -4.33 -22.05 -6.53
CA GLU A 84 -3.33 -23.14 -6.57
C GLU A 84 -2.06 -22.81 -5.80
N ALA A 85 -1.69 -21.52 -5.75
CA ALA A 85 -0.67 -21.03 -4.84
C ALA A 85 -1.30 -20.86 -3.46
N CYS A 86 -0.68 -21.45 -2.43
CA CYS A 86 -1.03 -21.29 -1.02
C CYS A 86 -2.40 -21.83 -0.57
N GLY A 87 -3.34 -22.15 -1.46
CA GLY A 87 -4.61 -22.78 -1.11
C GLY A 87 -5.63 -21.84 -0.45
N GLY A 88 -5.62 -20.57 -0.84
CA GLY A 88 -6.58 -19.55 -0.38
C GLY A 88 -6.98 -18.62 -1.52
N ALA A 89 -8.14 -17.97 -1.38
CA ALA A 89 -8.58 -16.93 -2.31
C ALA A 89 -7.58 -15.77 -2.27
N VAL A 90 -7.06 -15.37 -3.43
CA VAL A 90 -5.91 -14.46 -3.49
C VAL A 90 -6.36 -13.02 -3.30
N LEU A 91 -5.82 -12.34 -2.29
CA LEU A 91 -5.94 -10.89 -2.19
C LEU A 91 -4.78 -10.23 -2.94
N ASP A 92 -5.11 -9.41 -3.94
CA ASP A 92 -4.17 -8.47 -4.57
C ASP A 92 -4.44 -7.07 -3.98
N ALA A 93 -3.40 -6.23 -3.89
CA ALA A 93 -3.44 -5.03 -3.08
C ALA A 93 -3.89 -5.34 -1.64
N VAL A 94 -3.09 -6.11 -0.89
CA VAL A 94 -3.43 -6.53 0.48
C VAL A 94 -2.49 -5.92 1.53
N ARG A 95 -3.06 -5.53 2.68
CA ARG A 95 -2.37 -5.06 3.88
C ARG A 95 -2.69 -5.97 5.04
N THR A 96 -1.67 -6.24 5.85
CA THR A 96 -1.83 -6.96 7.10
C THR A 96 -1.19 -6.13 8.20
N SER A 97 -2.03 -5.49 8.99
CA SER A 97 -1.58 -4.72 10.14
C SER A 97 -1.67 -5.58 11.39
N ARG A 98 -0.60 -5.65 12.17
CA ARG A 98 -0.53 -6.49 13.38
C ARG A 98 -1.24 -5.80 14.54
N LEU A 99 -2.07 -6.53 15.26
CA LEU A 99 -2.79 -6.07 16.44
C LEU A 99 -2.13 -6.68 17.68
N TYR A 100 -1.10 -6.02 18.19
CA TYR A 100 -0.26 -6.54 19.29
C TYR A 100 -1.01 -6.71 20.63
N ASP A 101 -2.17 -6.08 20.77
CA ASP A 101 -3.08 -6.25 21.92
C ASP A 101 -3.88 -7.55 21.87
N THR A 102 -3.86 -8.27 20.74
CA THR A 102 -4.70 -9.43 20.47
C THR A 102 -3.82 -10.65 20.17
N PRO A 103 -3.43 -11.45 21.18
CA PRO A 103 -2.58 -12.61 20.96
C PRO A 103 -3.34 -13.72 20.20
N CYS A 104 -2.59 -14.51 19.44
CA CYS A 104 -3.08 -15.65 18.68
C CYS A 104 -2.33 -16.92 19.03
N THR A 105 -3.05 -18.05 19.03
CA THR A 105 -2.42 -19.36 19.02
C THR A 105 -1.82 -19.59 17.64
N ARG A 106 -0.52 -19.92 17.60
CA ARG A 106 0.16 -20.24 16.34
C ARG A 106 -0.51 -21.43 15.67
N HIS A 107 -0.89 -21.27 14.42
CA HIS A 107 -1.46 -22.32 13.61
C HIS A 107 -0.65 -22.51 12.34
N MET A 108 -0.14 -23.73 12.15
CA MET A 108 0.63 -24.12 10.97
C MET A 108 -0.08 -25.23 10.23
N LEU A 109 -0.28 -25.04 8.93
CA LEU A 109 -0.79 -26.05 8.03
C LEU A 109 0.36 -26.73 7.27
N PRO A 110 0.28 -28.04 7.02
CA PRO A 110 1.20 -28.69 6.09
C PRO A 110 0.99 -28.15 4.66
N ALA A 111 1.92 -28.44 3.76
CA ALA A 111 1.84 -27.99 2.37
C ALA A 111 0.54 -28.41 1.66
N GLU A 112 0.04 -29.62 1.94
CA GLU A 112 -1.16 -30.23 1.30
C GLU A 112 -1.12 -30.21 -0.24
N GLY A 113 0.08 -30.28 -0.83
CA GLY A 113 0.28 -30.22 -2.28
C GLY A 113 0.20 -28.82 -2.90
N TYR A 114 -0.11 -27.78 -2.12
CA TYR A 114 -0.09 -26.40 -2.61
C TYR A 114 1.34 -25.91 -2.82
N LYS A 115 1.51 -25.14 -3.89
CA LYS A 115 2.80 -24.52 -4.20
C LYS A 115 2.94 -23.21 -3.42
N GLY A 116 4.16 -22.94 -2.96
CA GLY A 116 4.51 -21.62 -2.44
C GLY A 116 4.55 -20.58 -3.55
N ARG A 117 4.41 -19.30 -3.20
CA ARG A 117 4.61 -18.22 -4.16
C ARG A 117 6.09 -18.08 -4.48
N ARG A 118 6.42 -18.06 -5.78
CA ARG A 118 7.78 -17.73 -6.20
C ARG A 118 8.04 -16.26 -5.91
N PHE A 119 9.24 -15.98 -5.41
CA PHE A 119 9.69 -14.60 -5.24
C PHE A 119 9.73 -13.92 -6.61
N VAL A 120 9.01 -12.80 -6.70
CA VAL A 120 9.06 -11.86 -7.82
C VAL A 120 9.47 -10.52 -7.21
N LEU A 121 10.30 -9.77 -7.92
CA LEU A 121 10.66 -8.43 -7.48
C LEU A 121 9.37 -7.59 -7.35
N PRO A 122 9.13 -6.90 -6.22
CA PRO A 122 7.95 -6.08 -6.05
C PRO A 122 7.86 -5.00 -7.14
N LYS A 123 6.65 -4.63 -7.53
CA LYS A 123 6.41 -3.51 -8.47
C LYS A 123 6.99 -2.20 -7.93
N ARG A 124 6.88 -2.00 -6.62
CA ARG A 124 7.43 -0.88 -5.85
C ARG A 124 8.74 -1.33 -5.24
N ASN A 125 9.83 -1.21 -5.99
CA ASN A 125 11.14 -1.63 -5.53
C ASN A 125 12.11 -0.45 -5.58
N ILE A 126 12.81 -0.23 -4.47
CA ILE A 126 13.87 0.76 -4.37
C ILE A 126 15.06 0.34 -5.21
N SER A 127 15.61 1.30 -5.94
CA SER A 127 16.85 1.10 -6.66
C SER A 127 18.04 1.13 -5.70
N PRO A 128 19.04 0.24 -5.85
CA PRO A 128 20.32 0.40 -5.17
C PRO A 128 20.87 1.82 -5.28
N THR A 129 21.37 2.37 -4.18
CA THR A 129 21.92 3.73 -4.09
C THR A 129 23.13 3.98 -4.99
N SER A 130 23.78 2.91 -5.47
CA SER A 130 24.87 2.97 -6.44
C SER A 130 24.41 3.23 -7.87
N MET A 131 23.11 3.07 -8.17
CA MET A 131 22.56 3.31 -9.49
C MET A 131 22.14 4.76 -9.64
N VAL A 132 22.68 5.42 -10.68
CA VAL A 132 22.27 6.77 -11.05
C VAL A 132 20.82 6.74 -11.52
N GLN A 133 19.95 7.47 -10.83
CA GLN A 133 18.56 7.65 -11.24
C GLN A 133 18.47 8.79 -12.25
N PRO A 134 17.71 8.64 -13.35
CA PRO A 134 17.46 9.75 -14.25
C PRO A 134 16.72 10.86 -13.50
N ALA A 135 17.17 12.10 -13.67
CA ALA A 135 16.50 13.24 -13.08
C ALA A 135 15.09 13.39 -13.69
N PRO A 136 14.03 13.59 -12.88
CA PRO A 136 12.71 13.84 -13.43
C PRO A 136 12.70 15.14 -14.24
N GLU A 137 12.01 15.10 -15.38
CA GLU A 137 11.88 16.26 -16.27
C GLU A 137 10.84 17.26 -15.75
N GLY A 138 11.10 18.55 -16.00
CA GLY A 138 10.16 19.64 -15.71
C GLY A 138 9.04 19.77 -16.76
N PRO A 139 8.17 20.78 -16.65
CA PRO A 139 8.21 21.87 -15.68
C PRO A 139 7.82 21.41 -14.28
N PHE A 140 8.48 21.99 -13.27
CA PHE A 140 8.14 21.71 -11.88
C PHE A 140 7.06 22.68 -11.39
N ALA A 141 6.11 22.15 -10.63
CA ALA A 141 4.98 22.86 -10.04
C ALA A 141 4.65 22.24 -8.68
N GLU A 142 3.77 22.90 -7.92
CA GLU A 142 3.29 22.35 -6.66
C GLU A 142 2.79 20.91 -6.85
N ARG A 143 3.29 20.02 -5.98
CA ARG A 143 2.98 18.59 -6.03
C ARG A 143 2.87 18.02 -4.62
N VAL A 144 1.96 17.06 -4.47
CA VAL A 144 1.76 16.30 -3.23
C VAL A 144 2.23 14.86 -3.45
N PHE A 145 3.01 14.35 -2.51
CA PHE A 145 3.46 12.96 -2.46
C PHE A 145 2.89 12.26 -1.23
N PRO A 146 1.96 11.32 -1.40
CA PRO A 146 1.43 10.54 -0.30
C PRO A 146 2.36 9.38 0.07
N ILE A 147 2.43 9.08 1.37
CA ILE A 147 3.09 7.90 1.93
C ILE A 147 2.10 7.23 2.89
N TYR A 148 1.91 5.92 2.79
CA TYR A 148 0.89 5.21 3.59
C TYR A 148 1.51 4.32 4.66
N PHE A 149 0.71 4.09 5.71
CA PHE A 149 1.11 3.35 6.90
C PHE A 149 0.16 2.19 7.20
N GLU A 150 0.68 1.17 7.85
CA GLU A 150 -0.13 0.15 8.49
C GLU A 150 -0.88 0.74 9.69
N TRP A 151 -1.96 0.07 10.08
CA TRP A 151 -2.71 0.42 11.28
C TRP A 151 -1.82 0.44 12.53
N GLY A 152 -1.99 1.48 13.34
CA GLY A 152 -1.34 1.61 14.63
C GLY A 152 0.17 1.86 14.55
N ASN A 153 0.70 2.25 13.38
CA ASN A 153 2.13 2.32 13.14
C ASN A 153 2.55 3.65 12.48
N ASP A 154 3.72 4.16 12.85
CA ASP A 154 4.41 5.33 12.28
C ASP A 154 5.70 4.94 11.53
N PHE A 155 6.02 3.65 11.47
CA PHE A 155 7.20 3.13 10.79
C PHE A 155 6.97 2.94 9.28
N LEU A 156 7.98 3.29 8.48
CA LEU A 156 7.98 3.08 7.03
C LEU A 156 8.06 1.60 6.67
N ILE A 157 7.09 1.13 5.89
CA ILE A 157 7.07 -0.25 5.39
C ILE A 157 8.16 -0.41 4.33
N TYR A 158 9.05 -1.38 4.52
CA TYR A 158 10.11 -1.73 3.57
C TYR A 158 9.52 -2.17 2.21
N GLN A 159 10.15 -1.72 1.11
CA GLN A 159 9.70 -1.93 -0.27
C GLN A 159 8.26 -1.46 -0.53
N TYR A 160 7.84 -0.41 0.16
CA TYR A 160 6.54 0.21 -0.02
C TYR A 160 6.57 1.70 0.33
N GLY A 161 6.66 2.04 1.62
CA GLY A 161 6.66 3.44 2.08
C GLY A 161 7.99 4.12 1.78
N ASP A 162 9.08 3.38 1.91
CA ASP A 162 10.41 3.79 1.51
C ASP A 162 10.51 4.06 -0.01
N TYR A 163 9.87 3.24 -0.85
CA TYR A 163 9.77 3.48 -2.30
C TYR A 163 9.05 4.80 -2.59
N LEU A 164 7.91 5.06 -1.95
CA LEU A 164 7.16 6.31 -2.13
C LEU A 164 7.97 7.53 -1.65
N LEU A 165 8.71 7.39 -0.55
CA LEU A 165 9.62 8.42 -0.07
C LEU A 165 10.78 8.67 -1.05
N GLU A 166 11.36 7.62 -1.64
CA GLU A 166 12.41 7.75 -2.67
C GLU A 166 11.89 8.50 -3.90
N GLN A 167 10.68 8.19 -4.38
CA GLN A 167 10.05 8.91 -5.49
C GLN A 167 9.87 10.41 -5.17
N ALA A 168 9.41 10.73 -3.97
CA ALA A 168 9.30 12.11 -3.50
C ALA A 168 10.67 12.79 -3.45
N TYR A 169 11.68 12.13 -2.87
CA TYR A 169 13.04 12.64 -2.76
C TYR A 169 13.63 13.00 -4.13
N HIS A 170 13.60 12.09 -5.11
CA HIS A 170 14.18 12.34 -6.43
C HIS A 170 13.54 13.52 -7.13
N TRP A 171 12.21 13.65 -7.01
CA TRP A 171 11.51 14.78 -7.58
C TRP A 171 11.88 16.08 -6.87
N ILE A 172 11.85 16.12 -5.54
CA ILE A 172 12.14 17.32 -4.75
C ILE A 172 13.59 17.79 -4.95
N ALA A 173 14.53 16.84 -5.02
CA ALA A 173 15.95 17.13 -5.24
C ALA A 173 16.20 17.79 -6.61
N ALA A 174 15.43 17.42 -7.64
CA ALA A 174 15.52 18.04 -8.96
C ALA A 174 14.75 19.37 -9.05
N ALA A 175 13.62 19.46 -8.35
CA ALA A 175 12.67 20.56 -8.48
C ALA A 175 13.00 21.79 -7.63
N HIS A 176 13.76 21.62 -6.55
CA HIS A 176 14.15 22.69 -5.62
C HIS A 176 12.99 23.60 -5.14
N PRO A 177 11.92 23.04 -4.54
CA PRO A 177 10.86 23.86 -3.96
C PRO A 177 11.42 24.76 -2.84
N ALA A 178 10.76 25.88 -2.58
CA ALA A 178 11.10 26.79 -1.49
C ALA A 178 10.88 26.17 -0.10
N LYS A 179 9.88 25.30 0.04
CA LYS A 179 9.53 24.65 1.31
C LYS A 179 8.76 23.35 1.11
N LEU A 180 8.91 22.42 2.05
CA LEU A 180 8.05 21.24 2.19
C LEU A 180 7.10 21.39 3.38
N VAL A 181 5.83 21.06 3.16
CA VAL A 181 4.83 20.90 4.24
C VAL A 181 4.46 19.42 4.33
N VAL A 182 4.73 18.81 5.47
CA VAL A 182 4.49 17.40 5.76
C VAL A 182 3.28 17.29 6.66
N THR A 183 2.14 16.87 6.13
CA THR A 183 0.90 16.71 6.92
C THR A 183 0.67 15.24 7.19
N GLY A 184 0.58 14.84 8.45
CA GLY A 184 0.24 13.48 8.84
C GLY A 184 -1.24 13.31 9.15
N TYR A 185 -1.74 12.10 8.88
CA TYR A 185 -3.12 11.68 9.02
C TYR A 185 -3.20 10.34 9.79
N ALA A 186 -4.30 10.15 10.50
CA ALA A 186 -4.65 8.91 11.18
C ALA A 186 -6.13 8.59 11.00
N ALA A 187 -6.47 7.29 11.01
CA ALA A 187 -7.84 6.79 10.93
C ALA A 187 -8.54 6.89 12.30
N THR A 188 -8.76 8.13 12.77
CA THR A 188 -9.29 8.44 14.11
C THR A 188 -10.79 8.20 14.24
N GLN A 189 -11.52 8.16 13.13
CA GLN A 189 -12.95 7.92 13.11
C GLN A 189 -13.23 6.43 13.39
N PRO A 190 -14.01 6.08 14.43
CA PRO A 190 -14.31 4.69 14.74
C PRO A 190 -15.03 3.97 13.60
N GLN A 191 -14.54 2.78 13.24
CA GLN A 191 -15.16 1.90 12.25
C GLN A 191 -15.31 0.48 12.80
N PRO A 192 -16.48 -0.17 12.64
CA PRO A 192 -16.64 -1.55 13.05
C PRO A 192 -15.90 -2.50 12.09
N VAL A 193 -14.96 -3.29 12.61
CA VAL A 193 -14.25 -4.35 11.88
C VAL A 193 -14.33 -5.65 12.69
N SER A 194 -14.95 -6.69 12.14
CA SER A 194 -15.16 -7.97 12.82
C SER A 194 -15.75 -7.83 14.24
N GLY A 195 -16.71 -6.91 14.41
CA GLY A 195 -17.38 -6.65 15.69
C GLY A 195 -16.57 -5.79 16.68
N ARG A 196 -15.38 -5.33 16.31
CA ARG A 196 -14.55 -4.40 17.10
C ARG A 196 -14.67 -2.99 16.53
N ASN A 197 -14.84 -1.99 17.40
CA ASN A 197 -14.74 -0.59 16.97
C ASN A 197 -13.26 -0.19 16.89
N MET A 198 -12.76 -0.02 15.68
CA MET A 198 -11.38 0.30 15.40
C MET A 198 -11.24 1.81 15.18
N ALA A 199 -10.37 2.46 15.95
CA ALA A 199 -9.94 3.85 15.74
C ALA A 199 -8.45 3.96 16.09
N GLU A 200 -7.69 4.69 15.28
CA GLU A 200 -6.30 5.03 15.59
C GLU A 200 -6.25 6.18 16.62
N PRO A 201 -5.28 6.15 17.55
CA PRO A 201 -4.97 7.32 18.36
C PRO A 201 -4.61 8.54 17.51
N ALA A 202 -5.09 9.72 17.88
CA ALA A 202 -4.88 10.95 17.10
C ALA A 202 -3.40 11.35 17.02
N GLU A 203 -2.61 11.04 18.04
CA GLU A 203 -1.18 11.28 18.10
C GLU A 203 -0.38 10.57 17.00
N LEU A 204 -0.92 9.48 16.41
CA LEU A 204 -0.25 8.80 15.29
C LEU A 204 -0.10 9.71 14.07
N ALA A 205 -1.04 10.63 13.85
CA ALA A 205 -0.95 11.58 12.75
C ALA A 205 0.28 12.48 12.92
N GLU A 206 0.54 12.96 14.14
CA GLU A 206 1.74 13.74 14.45
C GLU A 206 3.02 12.91 14.33
N GLN A 207 3.04 11.70 14.91
CA GLN A 207 4.20 10.81 14.89
C GLN A 207 4.63 10.50 13.45
N ARG A 208 3.67 10.15 12.58
CA ARG A 208 3.92 9.92 11.15
C ARG A 208 4.47 11.17 10.46
N ALA A 209 3.87 12.34 10.71
CA ALA A 209 4.36 13.60 10.13
C ALA A 209 5.81 13.89 10.54
N GLN A 210 6.13 13.69 11.82
CA GLN A 210 7.48 13.89 12.34
C GLN A 210 8.47 12.88 11.78
N THR A 211 8.11 11.61 11.69
CA THR A 211 8.95 10.56 11.11
C THR A 211 9.35 10.93 9.68
N ILE A 212 8.38 11.30 8.84
CA ILE A 212 8.67 11.71 7.45
C ILE A 212 9.45 13.03 7.40
N ALA A 213 9.10 14.02 8.21
CA ALA A 213 9.82 15.29 8.25
C ALA A 213 11.29 15.10 8.65
N GLN A 214 11.58 14.23 9.63
CA GLN A 214 12.94 13.88 10.03
C GLN A 214 13.70 13.15 8.92
N SER A 215 13.04 12.22 8.21
CA SER A 215 13.64 11.57 7.04
C SER A 215 14.02 12.58 5.96
N LEU A 216 13.10 13.50 5.62
CA LEU A 216 13.35 14.54 4.60
C LEU A 216 14.47 15.50 5.01
N ARG A 217 14.55 15.93 6.27
CA ARG A 217 15.67 16.76 6.77
C ARG A 217 17.03 16.09 6.64
N ARG A 218 17.09 14.75 6.75
CA ARG A 218 18.31 13.97 6.55
C ARG A 218 18.65 13.80 5.07
N LEU A 219 17.63 13.57 4.24
CA LEU A 219 17.79 13.35 2.79
C LEU A 219 18.07 14.64 2.02
N LEU A 220 17.55 15.77 2.48
CA LEU A 220 17.63 17.08 1.83
C LEU A 220 18.15 18.14 2.81
N PRO A 221 19.44 18.11 3.19
CA PRO A 221 20.01 19.11 4.10
C PRO A 221 19.78 20.54 3.61
N GLY A 222 19.26 21.41 4.46
CA GLY A 222 18.97 22.81 4.14
C GLY A 222 17.58 23.09 3.57
N MET A 223 16.81 22.07 3.18
CA MET A 223 15.41 22.24 2.76
C MET A 223 14.53 22.62 3.97
N PRO A 224 13.76 23.72 3.91
CA PRO A 224 12.79 24.04 4.96
C PRO A 224 11.67 22.98 5.00
N VAL A 225 11.48 22.34 6.15
CA VAL A 225 10.45 21.31 6.36
C VAL A 225 9.58 21.64 7.57
N GLU A 226 8.30 21.89 7.31
CA GLU A 226 7.26 22.10 8.33
C GLU A 226 6.42 20.83 8.50
N ALA A 227 6.18 20.41 9.73
CA ALA A 227 5.28 19.29 10.04
C ALA A 227 3.91 19.82 10.51
N ARG A 228 2.84 19.20 10.03
CA ARG A 228 1.44 19.49 10.36
C ARG A 228 0.68 18.21 10.65
N VAL A 229 -0.48 18.38 11.28
CA VAL A 229 -1.38 17.30 11.65
C VAL A 229 -2.77 17.61 11.11
N ASP A 230 -3.41 16.61 10.52
CA ASP A 230 -4.81 16.65 10.12
C ASP A 230 -5.49 15.36 10.60
N THR A 231 -6.39 15.52 11.56
CA THR A 231 -7.11 14.41 12.21
C THR A 231 -8.48 14.13 11.57
N SER A 232 -8.80 14.74 10.43
CA SER A 232 -10.06 14.49 9.72
C SER A 232 -10.21 13.03 9.30
N GLY A 233 -9.09 12.35 9.03
CA GLY A 233 -9.04 10.91 8.73
C GLY A 233 -9.76 10.51 7.44
N ASN A 234 -10.04 11.48 6.55
CA ASN A 234 -10.78 11.21 5.33
C ASN A 234 -9.94 10.36 4.35
N PRO A 235 -10.50 9.25 3.82
CA PRO A 235 -9.89 8.50 2.73
C PRO A 235 -9.64 9.36 1.49
N THR A 236 -8.63 8.99 0.71
CA THR A 236 -8.35 9.57 -0.61
C THR A 236 -8.46 8.51 -1.69
N ASN A 237 -8.78 8.91 -2.91
CA ASN A 237 -8.80 8.00 -4.07
C ASN A 237 -7.45 7.96 -4.77
N ASP A 238 -6.37 7.95 -3.99
CA ASP A 238 -5.03 7.96 -4.53
C ASP A 238 -4.62 6.56 -5.00
N ARG A 239 -4.07 6.49 -6.22
CA ARG A 239 -3.66 5.24 -6.85
C ARG A 239 -2.56 4.53 -6.08
N ASP A 240 -1.67 5.26 -5.41
CA ASP A 240 -0.58 4.70 -4.64
C ASP A 240 -1.05 4.02 -3.35
N ALA A 241 -2.28 4.31 -2.90
CA ALA A 241 -3.01 3.57 -1.86
C ALA A 241 -3.61 2.23 -2.37
N ASP A 242 -3.31 1.84 -3.62
CA ASP A 242 -3.84 0.64 -4.30
C ASP A 242 -5.39 0.55 -4.26
N ASN A 243 -6.05 1.70 -4.24
CA ASN A 243 -7.51 1.83 -4.10
C ASN A 243 -8.06 1.11 -2.85
N LEU A 244 -7.30 1.09 -1.75
CA LEU A 244 -7.74 0.63 -0.44
C LEU A 244 -8.17 1.85 0.41
N PRO A 245 -9.48 2.11 0.58
CA PRO A 245 -9.95 3.33 1.24
C PRO A 245 -9.44 3.46 2.67
N ALA A 246 -9.47 2.37 3.44
CA ALA A 246 -9.05 2.40 4.83
C ALA A 246 -7.54 2.64 4.98
N GLN A 247 -6.70 2.12 4.08
CA GLN A 247 -5.27 2.45 4.05
C GLN A 247 -5.04 3.92 3.70
N SER A 248 -5.80 4.48 2.76
CA SER A 248 -5.62 5.87 2.30
C SER A 248 -5.86 6.91 3.42
N ALA A 249 -6.63 6.57 4.45
CA ALA A 249 -6.82 7.42 5.63
C ALA A 249 -5.57 7.48 6.53
N ARG A 250 -4.66 6.50 6.42
CA ARG A 250 -3.44 6.37 7.23
C ARG A 250 -2.24 6.77 6.39
N ARG A 251 -2.01 8.08 6.29
CA ARG A 251 -1.01 8.61 5.37
C ARG A 251 -0.26 9.81 5.93
N VAL A 252 0.80 10.16 5.24
CA VAL A 252 1.44 11.47 5.26
C VAL A 252 1.41 12.03 3.85
N GLU A 253 1.16 13.33 3.73
CA GLU A 253 1.28 14.07 2.48
C GLU A 253 2.48 15.02 2.57
N ILE A 254 3.41 14.87 1.63
CA ILE A 254 4.52 15.81 1.43
C ILE A 254 4.13 16.77 0.32
N ARG A 255 3.83 18.03 0.67
CA ARG A 255 3.53 19.09 -0.29
C ARG A 255 4.77 19.92 -0.57
N ALA A 256 5.19 19.98 -1.83
CA ALA A 256 6.30 20.81 -2.29
C ALA A 256 5.79 22.17 -2.78
N LEU A 257 6.23 23.27 -2.16
CA LEU A 257 5.79 24.63 -2.44
C LEU A 257 6.90 25.45 -3.11
N PHE A 258 6.57 26.22 -4.15
CA PHE A 258 7.49 27.09 -4.89
C PHE A 258 7.36 28.55 -4.47
#